data_AF-A0A920DI47-F1
#
_entry.id   AF-A0A920DI47-F1
#
_cell.length_a   1.000
_cell.length_b   1.000
_cell.length_c   1.000
_cell.angle_alpha   90.00
_cell.angle_beta   90.00
_cell.angle_gamma   90.00
#
_symmetry.space_group_name_H-M   'P 1'
#
loop_
_entity.id
_entity.type
_entity.pdbx_description
1 polymer ?
#
loop_
_entity_poly.entity_id
_entity_poly.type
_entity_poly.pdbx_seq_one_letter_code
_entity_poly.pdbx_strand_id
1 'polypeptide(L)'
;MVNNIYGKSLTFSDIEFKPRILGLEVSAEEILFVDPSYEFSAKKINLSVNVLKSIVGKRLFFEDISLSDGYINFLKESESNEQVNYFVKKYTLMDSKHVHWSSKV
;
A
#
# COMPACT_ATOMS: atom_id res chain seq x y z
N MET A 1 -16.43 -0.91 -2.94
CA MET A 1 -16.42 -2.40 -2.87
C MET A 1 -15.85 -2.79 -1.50
N VAL A 2 -16.33 -3.86 -0.85
CA VAL A 2 -15.77 -4.32 0.44
C VAL A 2 -15.19 -5.71 0.22
N ASN A 3 -13.90 -5.89 0.45
CA ASN A 3 -13.26 -7.21 0.42
C ASN A 3 -12.82 -7.57 1.85
N ASN A 4 -13.37 -8.65 2.40
CA ASN A 4 -13.21 -9.02 3.80
C ASN A 4 -12.41 -10.33 3.89
N ILE A 5 -11.22 -10.29 4.48
CA ILE A 5 -10.30 -11.44 4.57
C ILE A 5 -9.76 -11.48 6.01
N TYR A 6 -10.06 -12.54 6.77
CA TYR A 6 -9.60 -12.73 8.16
C TYR A 6 -9.82 -11.53 9.10
N GLY A 7 -10.99 -10.88 9.02
CA GLY A 7 -11.31 -9.71 9.84
C GLY A 7 -10.65 -8.42 9.38
N LYS A 8 -9.89 -8.45 8.29
CA LYS A 8 -9.35 -7.28 7.61
C LYS A 8 -10.31 -6.84 6.51
N SER A 9 -10.51 -5.54 6.38
CA SER A 9 -11.33 -4.98 5.30
C SER A 9 -10.57 -3.91 4.53
N LEU A 10 -10.74 -3.92 3.21
CA LEU A 10 -10.28 -2.85 2.33
C LEU A 10 -11.49 -2.26 1.60
N THR A 11 -11.63 -0.95 1.68
CA THR A 11 -12.61 -0.17 0.90
C THR A 11 -11.89 0.93 0.14
N PHE A 12 -12.49 1.30 -1.00
CA PHE A 12 -12.04 2.35 -1.90
C PHE A 12 -13.24 2.85 -2.71
N SER A 13 -13.20 4.11 -3.11
CA SER A 13 -14.21 4.72 -3.99
C SER A 13 -14.00 4.34 -5.45
N ASP A 14 -12.76 4.40 -5.91
CA ASP A 14 -12.36 4.05 -7.28
C ASP A 14 -11.01 3.33 -7.29
N ILE A 15 -10.84 2.47 -8.30
CA ILE A 15 -9.57 1.79 -8.57
C ILE A 15 -9.37 1.62 -10.08
N GLU A 16 -8.21 2.07 -10.55
CA GLU A 16 -7.81 1.97 -11.94
C GLU A 16 -6.56 1.11 -12.07
N PHE A 17 -6.57 0.23 -13.08
CA PHE A 17 -5.45 -0.61 -13.47
C PHE A 17 -5.00 -0.26 -14.89
N LYS A 18 -3.74 0.16 -15.02
CA LYS A 18 -3.13 0.52 -16.31
C LYS A 18 -1.98 -0.45 -16.62
N PRO A 19 -2.10 -1.35 -17.61
CA PRO A 19 -1.02 -2.23 -17.99
C PRO A 19 0.14 -1.43 -18.60
N ARG A 20 1.38 -1.86 -18.35
CA ARG A 20 2.61 -1.34 -18.96
C ARG A 20 3.44 -2.48 -19.53
N ILE A 21 4.32 -2.16 -20.49
CA ILE A 21 5.15 -3.15 -21.20
C ILE A 21 5.90 -4.10 -20.24
N LEU A 22 6.34 -3.60 -19.08
CA LEU A 22 7.08 -4.39 -18.08
C LEU A 22 6.41 -4.38 -16.69
N GLY A 23 5.13 -4.01 -16.62
CA GLY A 23 4.56 -3.67 -15.33
C GLY A 23 3.07 -3.38 -15.30
N LEU A 24 2.65 -2.88 -14.15
CA LEU A 24 1.28 -2.48 -13.88
C LEU A 24 1.32 -1.19 -13.09
N GLU A 25 0.48 -0.24 -13.47
CA GLU A 25 0.15 0.88 -12.62
C GLU A 25 -1.22 0.68 -12.00
N VAL A 26 -1.30 0.97 -10.71
CA VAL A 26 -2.53 0.91 -9.93
C VAL A 26 -2.75 2.28 -9.31
N SER A 27 -3.93 2.84 -9.47
CA SER A 27 -4.34 4.07 -8.80
C SER A 27 -5.63 3.80 -8.04
N ALA A 28 -5.72 4.20 -6.78
CA ALA A 28 -6.92 4.04 -5.97
C ALA A 28 -7.21 5.32 -5.17
N GLU A 29 -8.49 5.59 -4.94
CA GLU A 29 -8.97 6.81 -4.27
C GLU A 29 -9.90 6.51 -3.09
N GLU A 30 -9.86 7.38 -2.07
CA GLU A 30 -10.61 7.29 -0.81
C GLU A 30 -10.51 5.89 -0.17
N ILE A 31 -9.27 5.52 0.16
CA ILE A 31 -8.89 4.20 0.64
C ILE A 31 -9.05 4.14 2.14
N LEU A 32 -9.66 3.06 2.63
CA LEU A 32 -9.67 2.70 4.04
C LEU A 32 -9.35 1.21 4.16
N PHE A 33 -8.28 0.91 4.87
CA PHE A 33 -7.89 -0.43 5.28
C PHE A 33 -8.04 -0.56 6.79
N VAL A 34 -8.82 -1.54 7.24
CA VAL A 34 -9.06 -1.82 8.64
C VAL A 34 -8.53 -3.20 8.97
N ASP A 35 -7.62 -3.26 9.94
CA ASP A 35 -7.11 -4.47 10.58
C ASP A 35 -7.43 -4.40 12.08
N PRO A 36 -7.60 -5.52 12.80
CA PRO A 36 -7.85 -5.50 14.25
C PRO A 36 -6.84 -4.68 15.07
N SER A 37 -5.60 -4.52 14.59
CA SER A 37 -4.54 -3.79 15.28
C SER A 37 -4.30 -2.37 14.76
N TYR A 38 -4.72 -2.03 13.55
CA TYR A 38 -4.54 -0.69 12.99
C TYR A 38 -5.52 -0.36 11.88
N GLU A 39 -5.74 0.93 11.66
CA GLU A 39 -6.48 1.47 10.54
C GLU A 39 -5.55 2.33 9.69
N PHE A 40 -5.58 2.13 8.38
CA PHE A 40 -4.86 2.96 7.42
C PHE A 40 -5.89 3.61 6.48
N SER A 41 -5.73 4.90 6.24
CA SER A 41 -6.57 5.64 5.30
C SER A 41 -5.71 6.52 4.39
N ALA A 42 -6.20 6.76 3.18
CA ALA A 42 -5.52 7.63 2.23
C ALA A 42 -6.50 8.20 1.21
N LYS A 43 -6.34 9.47 0.86
CA LYS A 43 -7.12 10.07 -0.23
C LYS A 43 -6.76 9.45 -1.58
N LYS A 44 -5.47 9.21 -1.82
CA LYS A 44 -5.00 8.60 -3.07
C LYS A 44 -3.74 7.78 -2.88
N ILE A 45 -3.67 6.64 -3.55
CA ILE A 45 -2.46 5.85 -3.74
C ILE A 45 -2.23 5.65 -5.23
N ASN A 46 -0.99 5.86 -5.68
CA ASN A 46 -0.54 5.31 -6.97
C ASN A 46 0.66 4.40 -6.76
N LEU A 47 0.60 3.22 -7.38
CA LEU A 47 1.64 2.19 -7.35
C LEU A 47 2.09 1.92 -8.77
N SER A 48 3.39 1.83 -8.98
CA SER A 48 3.99 1.34 -10.22
C SER A 48 4.79 0.08 -9.92
N VAL A 49 4.36 -1.06 -10.47
CA VAL A 49 4.95 -2.38 -10.21
C VAL A 49 5.72 -2.83 -11.44
N ASN A 50 6.97 -3.25 -11.26
CA ASN A 50 7.76 -3.92 -12.30
C ASN A 50 7.62 -5.44 -12.16
N VAL A 51 6.81 -6.05 -13.03
CA VAL A 51 6.47 -7.48 -12.93
C VAL A 51 7.71 -8.35 -13.18
N LEU A 52 8.54 -8.01 -14.17
CA LEU A 52 9.74 -8.79 -14.50
C LEU A 52 10.74 -8.81 -13.34
N LYS A 53 11.06 -7.65 -12.78
CA LYS A 53 11.93 -7.56 -11.60
C LYS A 53 11.31 -8.25 -10.39
N SER A 54 9.98 -8.24 -10.29
CA SER A 54 9.29 -8.92 -9.19
C SER A 54 9.47 -10.44 -9.27
N ILE A 55 9.35 -11.01 -10.48
CA ILE A 55 9.55 -12.43 -10.74
C ILE A 55 11.02 -12.82 -10.48
N VAL A 56 11.97 -12.09 -11.07
CA VAL A 56 13.42 -12.38 -10.93
C VAL A 56 13.86 -12.26 -9.47
N GLY A 57 13.39 -11.23 -8.77
CA GLY A 57 13.74 -10.97 -7.37
C GLY A 57 12.93 -11.78 -6.35
N LYS A 58 11.90 -12.53 -6.77
CA LYS A 58 10.94 -13.24 -5.90
C LYS A 58 10.34 -12.35 -4.79
N ARG A 59 10.09 -11.08 -5.11
CA ARG A 59 9.53 -10.05 -4.21
C ARG A 59 8.83 -8.98 -5.02
N LEU A 60 7.82 -8.32 -4.49
CA LEU A 60 7.16 -7.23 -5.23
C LEU A 60 8.14 -6.08 -5.46
N PHE A 61 8.35 -5.67 -6.71
CA PHE A 61 9.21 -4.55 -7.06
C PHE A 61 8.36 -3.35 -7.45
N PHE A 62 8.31 -2.35 -6.57
CA PHE A 62 7.66 -1.08 -6.84
C PHE A 62 8.68 -0.08 -7.39
N GLU A 63 8.45 0.41 -8.62
CA GLU A 63 9.26 1.48 -9.21
C GLU A 63 8.95 2.83 -8.57
N ASP A 64 7.69 3.06 -8.23
CA ASP A 64 7.22 4.24 -7.52
C ASP A 64 6.00 3.88 -6.66
N ILE A 65 5.96 4.41 -5.44
CA ILE A 65 4.79 4.44 -4.59
C ILE A 65 4.56 5.91 -4.24
N SER A 66 3.37 6.42 -4.54
CA SER A 66 2.93 7.75 -4.12
C SER A 66 1.68 7.64 -3.26
N LEU A 67 1.70 8.36 -2.15
CA LEU A 67 0.64 8.38 -1.16
C LEU A 67 0.25 9.83 -0.88
N SER A 68 -1.04 10.15 -1.05
CA SER A 68 -1.60 11.47 -0.79
C SER A 68 -2.55 11.43 0.40
N ASP A 69 -2.35 12.33 1.37
CA ASP A 69 -3.15 12.43 2.60
C ASP A 69 -3.34 11.09 3.30
N GLY A 70 -2.22 10.39 3.47
CA GLY A 70 -2.17 9.11 4.15
C GLY A 70 -2.10 9.28 5.67
N TYR A 71 -2.87 8.47 6.38
CA TYR A 71 -2.90 8.42 7.84
C TYR A 71 -2.97 6.97 8.33
N ILE A 72 -2.28 6.67 9.44
CA ILE A 72 -2.34 5.37 10.10
C ILE A 72 -2.66 5.58 11.60
N ASN A 73 -3.64 4.83 12.08
CA ASN A 73 -4.08 4.82 13.48
C ASN A 73 -3.80 3.44 14.08
N PHE A 74 -2.88 3.36 15.03
CA PHE A 74 -2.59 2.11 15.73
C PHE A 74 -3.59 1.92 16.87
N LEU A 75 -4.45 0.91 16.76
CA LEU A 75 -5.48 0.61 17.75
C LEU A 75 -4.93 -0.22 18.91
N LYS A 76 -3.99 -1.13 18.61
CA LYS A 76 -3.28 -2.00 19.56
C LYS A 76 -1.88 -2.31 19.01
N GLU A 77 -0.97 -2.80 19.86
CA GLU A 77 0.27 -3.38 19.34
C GLU A 77 -0.09 -4.53 18.38
N SER A 78 0.46 -4.45 17.17
CA SER A 78 0.24 -5.43 16.13
C SER A 78 1.15 -6.63 16.36
N GLU A 79 0.57 -7.79 16.67
CA GLU A 79 1.29 -9.08 16.66
C GLU A 79 1.48 -9.65 15.24
N SER A 80 0.99 -8.94 14.21
CA SER A 80 1.12 -9.36 12.82
C SER A 80 2.59 -9.43 12.39
N ASN A 81 3.05 -10.66 12.15
CA ASN A 81 4.31 -10.96 11.46
C ASN A 81 4.12 -11.07 9.93
N GLU A 82 2.98 -10.64 9.38
CA GLU A 82 2.75 -10.65 7.93
C GLU A 82 3.60 -9.56 7.25
N GLN A 83 4.87 -9.87 7.02
CA GLN A 83 5.75 -9.04 6.23
C GLN A 83 5.54 -9.36 4.75
N VAL A 84 5.03 -8.39 4.01
CA VAL A 84 5.04 -8.45 2.55
C VAL A 84 6.49 -8.34 2.10
N ASN A 85 6.99 -9.32 1.32
CA ASN A 85 8.32 -9.23 0.74
C ASN A 85 8.31 -8.28 -0.46
N TYR A 86 8.85 -7.08 -0.29
CA TYR A 86 8.87 -6.05 -1.33
C TYR A 86 10.19 -5.27 -1.41
N PHE A 87 10.37 -4.58 -2.52
CA PHE A 87 11.40 -3.56 -2.74
C PHE A 87 10.75 -2.31 -3.32
N VAL A 88 11.08 -1.14 -2.78
CA VAL A 88 10.61 0.16 -3.29
C VAL A 88 11.80 0.95 -3.81
N LYS A 89 11.76 1.34 -5.08
CA LYS A 89 12.79 2.20 -5.67
C LYS A 89 12.60 3.66 -5.27
N LYS A 90 11.35 4.14 -5.30
CA LYS A 90 11.00 5.52 -4.97
C LYS A 90 9.69 5.56 -4.19
N TYR A 91 9.68 6.37 -3.13
CA TYR A 91 8.51 6.63 -2.31
C TYR A 91 8.27 8.13 -2.20
N THR A 92 7.03 8.56 -2.40
CA THR A 92 6.63 9.97 -2.34
C THR A 92 5.43 10.14 -1.42
N LEU A 93 5.57 10.98 -0.40
CA LEU A 93 4.47 11.45 0.45
C LEU A 93 4.03 12.83 -0.03
N MET A 94 2.74 12.98 -0.32
CA MET A 94 2.13 14.25 -0.67
C MET A 94 1.10 14.61 0.41
N ASP A 95 1.31 15.75 1.09
CA ASP A 95 0.44 16.29 2.14
C ASP A 95 -0.02 15.25 3.18
N SER A 96 0.88 14.74 4.03
CA SER A 96 0.52 13.81 5.09
C SER A 96 0.46 14.47 6.47
N LYS A 97 -0.63 14.25 7.22
CA LYS A 97 -0.67 14.53 8.65
C LYS A 97 -0.08 13.33 9.39
N HIS A 98 1.24 13.40 9.62
CA HIS A 98 2.03 12.47 10.44
C HIS A 98 1.90 10.98 10.09
N VAL A 99 2.81 10.50 9.25
CA VAL A 99 3.05 9.06 9.12
C VAL A 99 4.41 8.73 9.74
N HIS A 100 4.40 8.09 10.92
CA HIS A 100 5.63 7.58 11.55
C HIS A 100 5.79 6.11 11.18
N TRP A 101 6.65 5.81 10.20
CA TRP A 101 7.08 4.45 9.90
C TRP A 101 8.42 4.19 10.61
N SER A 102 8.46 3.29 11.58
CA SER A 102 9.75 2.75 12.05
C SER A 102 10.14 1.59 11.14
N SER A 103 11.09 1.80 10.22
CA SER A 103 11.79 0.66 9.62
C SER A 103 12.85 0.17 10.60
N LYS A 104 12.70 -1.04 11.14
CA LYS A 104 13.87 -1.79 11.65
C LYS A 104 14.40 -2.62 10.48
N VAL A 105 15.62 -2.28 10.05
CA VAL A 105 16.48 -3.09 9.17
C VAL A 105 17.02 -4.26 9.96
#